data_AF-A0AAU9EXX5-F1
#
_entry.id   AF-A0AAU9EXX5-F1
#
_cell.length_a   1.000
_cell.length_b   1.000
_cell.length_c   1.000
_cell.angle_alpha   90.00
_cell.angle_beta   90.00
_cell.angle_gamma   90.00
#
_symmetry.space_group_name_H-M   'P 1'
#
loop_
_entity.id
_entity.type
_entity.pdbx_description
1 polymer ?
#
loop_
_entity_poly.entity_id
_entity_poly.type
_entity_poly.pdbx_seq_one_letter_code
_entity_poly.pdbx_strand_id
1 'polypeptide(L)'
;MMDPKPYHLLVFLLLYTLMLTSFMRPQMNISISVDSYFFSAKYVVLLGVTFRFDLFMVVAALPITVLTVIALTKWNEATDHPTASRSFVSFVVFLYVALLIANFAGNGLVMQNTLARFQQPPLAAWRMYGDLLMAFGEFLLTSIQSIATRQSIQIPELVYVLH
;
A
#
# COMPACT_ATOMS: atom_id res chain seq x y z
N MET A 1 -14.34 -7.95 30.98
CA MET A 1 -14.16 -6.96 29.89
C MET A 1 -12.76 -6.39 30.05
N MET A 2 -11.84 -6.70 29.14
CA MET A 2 -10.51 -6.08 29.12
C MET A 2 -10.67 -4.70 28.50
N ASP A 3 -10.48 -3.64 29.28
CA ASP A 3 -10.35 -2.30 28.71
C ASP A 3 -9.07 -2.26 27.85
N PRO A 4 -9.18 -2.00 26.53
CA PRO A 4 -8.00 -1.90 25.68
C PRO A 4 -7.18 -0.70 26.14
N LYS A 5 -6.00 -0.97 26.70
CA LYS A 5 -5.02 0.08 27.03
C LYS A 5 -4.73 0.91 25.78
N PRO A 6 -4.59 2.25 25.89
CA PRO A 6 -4.57 3.18 24.75
C PRO A 6 -3.47 2.88 23.72
N TYR A 7 -2.36 2.25 24.12
CA TYR A 7 -1.29 1.88 23.20
C TYR A 7 -1.70 0.76 22.21
N HIS A 8 -2.65 -0.11 22.56
CA HIS A 8 -3.12 -1.16 21.65
C HIS A 8 -3.84 -0.58 20.43
N LEU A 9 -4.56 0.52 20.64
CA LEU A 9 -5.25 1.24 19.57
C LEU A 9 -4.23 1.89 18.61
N LEU A 10 -3.15 2.48 19.14
CA LEU A 10 -2.08 3.05 18.31
C LEU A 10 -1.37 1.96 17.49
N VAL A 11 -1.02 0.83 18.11
CA VAL A 11 -0.41 -0.32 17.41
C VAL A 11 -1.35 -0.88 16.35
N PHE A 12 -2.64 -1.01 16.66
CA PHE A 12 -3.66 -1.42 15.68
C PHE A 12 -3.69 -0.48 14.48
N LEU A 13 -3.80 0.83 14.70
CA LEU A 13 -3.84 1.82 13.63
C LEU A 13 -2.58 1.78 12.77
N LEU A 14 -1.39 1.63 13.39
CA LEU A 14 -0.13 1.56 12.68
C LEU A 14 -0.05 0.31 11.79
N LEU A 15 -0.38 -0.87 12.34
CA LEU A 15 -0.42 -2.11 11.57
C LEU A 15 -1.48 -2.06 10.47
N TYR A 16 -2.66 -1.55 10.78
CA TYR A 16 -3.72 -1.40 9.79
C TYR A 16 -3.29 -0.51 8.63
N THR A 17 -2.63 0.62 8.93
CA THR A 17 -2.11 1.55 7.90
C THR A 17 -1.03 0.88 7.04
N LEU A 18 -0.09 0.14 7.66
CA LEU A 18 0.93 -0.65 6.94
C LEU A 18 0.30 -1.69 6.01
N MET A 19 -0.77 -2.33 6.44
CA MET A 19 -1.45 -3.31 5.60
C MET A 19 -2.22 -2.65 4.46
N LEU A 20 -2.89 -1.53 4.71
CA LEU A 20 -3.56 -0.74 3.68
C LEU A 20 -2.59 -0.27 2.60
N THR A 21 -1.40 0.22 2.96
CA THR A 21 -0.39 0.61 1.98
C THR A 21 0.09 -0.58 1.14
N SER A 22 0.22 -1.77 1.75
CA SER A 22 0.58 -2.99 1.01
C SER A 22 -0.50 -3.43 0.02
N PHE A 23 -1.78 -3.22 0.35
CA PHE A 23 -2.92 -3.58 -0.49
C PHE A 23 -3.31 -2.52 -1.52
N MET A 24 -2.63 -1.37 -1.53
CA MET A 24 -2.82 -0.36 -2.55
C MET A 24 -2.51 -0.96 -3.92
N ARG A 25 -3.49 -0.91 -4.83
CA ARG A 25 -3.28 -1.38 -6.21
C ARG A 25 -2.87 -0.21 -7.10
N PRO A 26 -1.71 -0.29 -7.76
CA PRO A 26 -1.32 0.71 -8.74
C PRO A 26 -2.28 0.67 -9.93
N GLN A 27 -2.69 1.83 -10.39
CA GLN A 27 -3.47 2.03 -11.60
C GLN A 27 -2.63 2.89 -12.55
N MET A 28 -2.25 2.30 -13.67
CA MET A 28 -1.41 2.95 -14.69
C MET A 28 -2.29 3.31 -15.89
N ASN A 29 -2.30 4.59 -16.26
CA ASN A 29 -2.89 5.10 -17.48
C ASN A 29 -1.77 5.56 -18.41
N ILE A 30 -1.73 5.06 -19.64
CA ILE A 30 -0.66 5.36 -20.59
C ILE A 30 -1.26 6.10 -21.76
N SER A 31 -0.82 7.34 -21.96
CA SER A 31 -1.20 8.19 -23.07
C SER A 31 -0.01 8.38 -24.01
N ILE A 32 -0.20 8.12 -25.29
CA ILE A 32 0.80 8.33 -26.33
C ILE A 32 0.35 9.53 -27.15
N SER A 33 1.10 10.63 -27.09
CA SER A 33 0.86 11.82 -27.88
C SER A 33 1.82 11.86 -29.05
N VAL A 34 1.27 12.01 -30.27
CA VAL A 34 2.04 12.09 -31.50
C VAL A 34 1.80 13.47 -32.12
N ASP A 35 2.81 14.33 -32.02
CA ASP A 35 2.81 15.60 -32.72
C ASP A 35 3.51 15.40 -34.07
N SER A 36 2.72 15.29 -35.15
CA SER A 36 3.26 15.24 -36.52
C SER A 36 3.37 16.64 -37.11
N TYR A 37 4.59 17.15 -37.21
CA TYR A 37 4.89 18.25 -38.13
C TYR A 37 5.34 17.65 -39.46
N PHE A 38 5.05 18.32 -40.59
CA PHE A 38 5.24 17.84 -41.98
C PHE A 38 6.61 17.20 -42.32
N PHE A 39 7.65 17.35 -41.47
CA PHE A 39 8.98 16.75 -41.63
C PHE A 39 9.55 16.06 -40.36
N SER A 40 8.81 15.99 -39.25
CA SER A 40 9.28 15.35 -38.01
C SER A 40 8.09 14.96 -37.13
N ALA A 41 8.00 13.68 -36.78
CA ALA A 41 7.08 13.20 -35.75
C ALA A 41 7.80 13.26 -34.40
N LYS A 42 7.26 14.04 -33.47
CA LYS A 42 7.65 14.00 -32.05
C LYS A 42 6.71 13.06 -31.33
N TYR A 43 7.27 11.98 -30.78
CA TYR A 43 6.55 11.02 -29.95
C TYR A 43 6.84 11.34 -28.49
N VAL A 44 5.78 11.57 -27.70
CA VAL A 44 5.90 11.71 -26.25
C VAL A 44 4.95 10.69 -25.62
N VAL A 45 5.49 9.82 -24.78
CA VAL A 45 4.71 8.85 -24.02
C VAL A 45 4.59 9.35 -22.59
N LEU A 46 3.36 9.55 -22.13
CA LEU A 46 3.03 9.97 -20.77
C LEU A 46 2.43 8.79 -20.02
N LEU A 47 2.96 8.55 -18.83
CA LEU A 47 2.44 7.57 -17.87
C LEU A 47 1.82 8.33 -16.70
N GLY A 48 0.50 8.29 -16.58
CA GLY A 48 -0.21 8.62 -15.36
C GLY A 48 -0.25 7.42 -14.42
N VAL A 49 0.21 7.58 -13.19
CA VAL A 49 0.15 6.56 -12.14
C VAL A 49 -0.71 7.09 -11.02
N THR A 50 -1.76 6.36 -10.70
CA THR A 50 -2.64 6.61 -9.55
C THR A 50 -2.89 5.29 -8.83
N PHE A 51 -3.75 5.30 -7.82
CA PHE A 51 -4.12 4.11 -7.07
C PHE A 51 -5.62 3.93 -7.04
N ARG A 52 -6.04 2.67 -6.94
CA ARG A 52 -7.45 2.31 -6.74
C ARG A 52 -7.63 1.70 -5.36
N PHE A 53 -8.60 2.22 -4.62
CA PHE A 53 -9.08 1.56 -3.40
C PHE A 53 -9.95 0.37 -3.77
N ASP A 54 -9.57 -0.80 -3.26
CA ASP A 54 -10.40 -2.00 -3.31
C ASP A 54 -11.01 -2.22 -1.92
N LEU A 55 -12.30 -1.91 -1.80
CA LEU A 55 -13.02 -1.99 -0.53
C LEU A 55 -13.04 -3.42 0.02
N PHE A 56 -12.99 -4.43 -0.86
CA PHE A 56 -12.85 -5.82 -0.42
C PHE A 56 -11.51 -6.08 0.25
N MET A 57 -10.41 -5.49 -0.24
CA MET A 57 -9.10 -5.64 0.37
C MET A 57 -9.00 -4.90 1.71
N VAL A 58 -9.62 -3.73 1.82
CA VAL A 58 -9.74 -2.99 3.10
C VAL A 58 -10.42 -3.87 4.14
N VAL A 59 -11.52 -4.52 3.78
CA VAL A 59 -12.26 -5.41 4.69
C VAL A 59 -11.46 -6.69 4.98
N ALA A 60 -10.78 -7.25 3.98
CA ALA A 60 -9.94 -8.44 4.16
C ALA A 60 -8.71 -8.21 5.06
N ALA A 61 -8.24 -6.96 5.17
CA ALA A 61 -7.15 -6.58 6.07
C ALA A 61 -7.54 -6.63 7.55
N LEU A 62 -8.83 -6.39 7.88
CA LEU A 62 -9.28 -6.24 9.26
C LEU A 62 -9.02 -7.49 10.13
N PRO A 63 -9.42 -8.72 9.73
CA PRO A 63 -9.28 -9.89 10.59
C PRO A 63 -7.83 -10.17 10.98
N ILE A 64 -6.92 -10.10 10.02
CA ILE A 64 -5.50 -10.40 10.26
C ILE A 64 -4.84 -9.30 11.12
N THR A 65 -5.19 -8.02 10.94
CA THR A 65 -4.68 -6.95 11.83
C THR A 65 -5.20 -7.11 13.26
N VAL A 66 -6.48 -7.43 13.44
CA VAL A 66 -7.07 -7.70 14.76
C VAL A 66 -6.37 -8.88 15.43
N LEU A 67 -6.16 -9.99 14.70
CA LEU A 67 -5.44 -11.15 15.20
C LEU A 67 -4.01 -10.81 15.60
N THR A 68 -3.30 -9.99 14.81
CA THR A 68 -1.93 -9.56 15.15
C THR A 68 -1.90 -8.73 16.43
N VAL A 69 -2.86 -7.82 16.64
CA VAL A 69 -2.94 -7.05 17.88
C VAL A 69 -3.23 -7.96 19.07
N ILE A 70 -4.19 -8.89 18.96
CA ILE A 70 -4.49 -9.88 20.01
C ILE A 70 -3.27 -10.77 20.31
N ALA A 71 -2.53 -11.18 19.27
CA ALA A 71 -1.31 -11.94 19.45
C ALA A 71 -0.25 -11.12 20.21
N LEU A 72 -0.04 -9.86 19.82
CA LEU A 72 0.89 -8.96 20.49
C LEU A 72 0.48 -8.65 21.94
N THR A 73 -0.82 -8.54 22.25
CA THR A 73 -1.29 -8.34 23.63
C THR A 73 -0.97 -9.54 24.50
N LYS A 74 -1.17 -10.76 23.97
CA LYS A 74 -0.94 -12.02 24.68
C LYS A 74 0.54 -12.38 24.86
N TRP A 75 1.46 -11.72 24.16
CA TRP A 75 2.89 -12.00 24.24
C TRP A 75 3.47 -11.87 25.67
N ASN A 76 2.97 -10.90 26.44
CA ASN A 76 3.45 -10.59 27.80
C ASN A 76 2.47 -11.04 28.91
N GLU A 77 1.41 -11.74 28.58
CA GLU A 77 0.48 -12.25 29.59
C GLU A 77 1.03 -13.53 30.24
N ALA A 78 0.92 -13.61 31.57
CA ALA A 78 1.23 -14.84 32.29
C ALA A 78 0.26 -15.93 31.83
N THR A 79 0.79 -17.03 31.27
CA THR A 79 0.02 -18.12 30.71
C THR A 79 0.55 -19.46 31.20
N ASP A 80 -0.35 -20.43 31.41
CA ASP A 80 0.01 -21.78 31.85
C ASP A 80 0.81 -22.57 30.81
N HIS A 81 0.79 -22.12 29.55
CA HIS A 81 1.47 -22.74 28.41
C HIS A 81 2.30 -21.70 27.62
N PRO A 82 3.46 -21.28 28.14
CA PRO A 82 4.25 -20.19 27.55
C PRO A 82 4.77 -20.53 26.14
N THR A 83 5.10 -21.80 25.89
CA THR A 83 5.62 -22.25 24.58
C THR A 83 4.54 -22.21 23.48
N ALA A 84 3.32 -22.65 23.80
CA ALA A 84 2.20 -22.64 22.85
C ALA A 84 1.75 -21.21 22.54
N SER A 85 1.68 -20.34 23.56
CA SER A 85 1.37 -18.91 23.38
C SER A 85 2.40 -18.22 22.48
N ARG A 86 3.69 -18.39 22.74
CA ARG A 86 4.77 -17.82 21.91
C ARG A 86 4.72 -18.32 20.47
N SER A 87 4.49 -19.61 20.26
CA SER A 87 4.37 -20.20 18.91
C SER A 87 3.20 -19.59 18.13
N PHE A 88 2.03 -19.43 18.77
CA PHE A 88 0.88 -18.76 18.14
C PHE A 88 1.19 -17.31 17.76
N VAL A 89 1.80 -16.54 18.66
CA VAL A 89 2.15 -15.14 18.37
C VAL A 89 3.13 -15.04 17.21
N SER A 90 4.20 -15.85 17.23
CA SER A 90 5.17 -15.88 16.14
C SER A 90 4.53 -16.26 14.81
N PHE A 91 3.60 -17.22 14.80
CA PHE A 91 2.87 -17.61 13.60
C PHE A 91 2.03 -16.46 13.02
N VAL A 92 1.24 -15.78 13.85
CA VAL A 92 0.38 -14.68 13.40
C VAL A 92 1.23 -13.50 12.88
N VAL A 93 2.29 -13.14 13.59
CA VAL A 93 3.21 -12.08 13.16
C VAL A 93 3.90 -12.45 11.85
N PHE A 94 4.34 -13.69 11.70
CA PHE A 94 4.95 -14.17 10.47
C PHE A 94 3.97 -14.11 9.29
N LEU A 95 2.74 -14.58 9.47
CA LEU A 95 1.71 -14.53 8.44
C LEU A 95 1.43 -13.08 8.01
N TYR A 96 1.33 -12.17 8.97
CA TYR A 96 1.16 -10.74 8.73
C TYR A 96 2.30 -10.16 7.87
N VAL A 97 3.55 -10.40 8.27
CA VAL A 97 4.73 -9.93 7.52
C VAL A 97 4.80 -10.55 6.12
N ALA A 98 4.52 -11.85 6.00
CA ALA A 98 4.50 -12.55 4.72
C ALA A 98 3.49 -11.93 3.75
N LEU A 99 2.29 -11.59 4.23
CA LEU A 99 1.27 -10.93 3.43
C LEU A 99 1.71 -9.53 2.96
N LEU A 100 2.32 -8.73 3.85
CA LEU A 100 2.84 -7.41 3.48
C LEU A 100 3.87 -7.52 2.36
N ILE A 101 4.85 -8.42 2.52
CA ILE A 101 5.92 -8.62 1.54
C ILE A 101 5.33 -9.13 0.23
N ALA A 102 4.42 -10.10 0.26
CA ALA A 102 3.81 -10.67 -0.94
C ALA A 102 3.05 -9.62 -1.76
N ASN A 103 2.26 -8.75 -1.10
CA ASN A 103 1.52 -7.71 -1.80
C ASN A 103 2.42 -6.58 -2.30
N PHE A 104 3.36 -6.12 -1.48
CA PHE A 104 4.35 -5.12 -1.90
C PHE A 104 5.15 -5.60 -3.12
N ALA A 105 5.65 -6.84 -3.06
CA ALA A 105 6.38 -7.46 -4.15
C ALA A 105 5.49 -7.66 -5.38
N GLY A 106 4.27 -8.16 -5.21
CA GLY A 106 3.32 -8.38 -6.29
C GLY A 106 3.01 -7.10 -7.07
N ASN A 107 2.67 -6.02 -6.36
CA ASN A 107 2.37 -4.72 -6.98
C ASN A 107 3.59 -4.11 -7.68
N GLY A 108 4.76 -4.13 -7.05
CA GLY A 108 5.98 -3.63 -7.66
C GLY A 108 6.43 -4.44 -8.88
N LEU A 109 6.28 -5.77 -8.85
CA LEU A 109 6.54 -6.62 -10.02
C LEU A 109 5.55 -6.40 -11.16
N VAL A 110 4.27 -6.18 -10.87
CA VAL A 110 3.27 -5.82 -11.91
C VAL A 110 3.66 -4.51 -12.60
N MET A 111 4.07 -3.51 -11.82
CA MET A 111 4.51 -2.22 -12.34
C MET A 111 5.81 -2.37 -13.16
N GLN A 112 6.80 -3.11 -12.65
CA GLN A 112 8.03 -3.43 -13.38
C GLN A 112 7.75 -4.15 -14.70
N ASN A 113 6.90 -5.18 -14.70
CA ASN A 113 6.56 -5.95 -15.90
C ASN A 113 5.82 -5.12 -16.95
N THR A 114 4.98 -4.18 -16.50
CA THR A 114 4.25 -3.28 -17.40
C THR A 114 5.19 -2.26 -18.02
N LEU A 115 6.05 -1.63 -17.22
CA LEU A 115 6.99 -0.61 -17.66
C LEU A 115 8.17 -1.17 -18.46
N ALA A 116 8.52 -2.43 -18.27
CA ALA A 116 9.50 -3.12 -19.10
C ALA A 116 9.10 -3.14 -20.59
N ARG A 117 7.79 -3.10 -20.91
CA ARG A 117 7.31 -2.99 -22.30
C ARG A 117 7.67 -1.66 -22.96
N PHE A 118 7.95 -0.64 -22.15
CA PHE A 118 8.38 0.70 -22.57
C PHE A 118 9.88 0.90 -22.33
N GLN A 119 10.65 -0.19 -22.26
CA GLN A 119 12.11 -0.18 -22.08
C GLN A 119 12.59 0.55 -20.82
N GLN A 120 11.71 0.77 -19.84
CA GLN A 120 12.09 1.42 -18.59
C GLN A 120 12.90 0.45 -17.72
N PRO A 121 13.98 0.92 -17.07
CA PRO A 121 14.81 0.09 -16.22
C PRO A 121 14.03 -0.33 -14.96
N PRO A 122 14.27 -1.55 -14.41
CA PRO A 122 13.59 -2.03 -13.22
C PRO A 122 13.62 -1.05 -12.04
N LEU A 123 14.76 -0.40 -11.83
CA LEU A 123 14.94 0.57 -10.75
C LEU A 123 13.98 1.78 -10.88
N ALA A 124 13.68 2.23 -12.09
CA ALA A 124 12.75 3.33 -12.32
C ALA A 124 11.32 2.93 -11.94
N ALA A 125 10.90 1.71 -12.30
CA ALA A 125 9.58 1.19 -11.93
C ALA A 125 9.40 1.12 -10.39
N TRP A 126 10.41 0.64 -9.67
CA TRP A 126 10.38 0.60 -8.20
C TRP A 126 10.39 1.98 -7.55
N ARG A 127 11.09 2.95 -8.15
CA ARG A 127 11.05 4.36 -7.69
C ARG A 127 9.67 4.96 -7.87
N MET A 128 9.08 4.84 -9.05
CA MET A 128 7.72 5.31 -9.33
C MET A 128 6.68 4.62 -8.43
N TYR A 129 6.87 3.33 -8.11
CA TYR A 129 6.04 2.63 -7.13
C TYR A 129 6.21 3.18 -5.71
N GLY A 130 7.44 3.53 -5.31
CA GLY A 130 7.73 4.20 -4.04
C GLY A 130 7.07 5.57 -3.94
N ASP A 131 7.15 6.38 -5.00
CA ASP A 131 6.48 7.68 -5.09
C ASP A 131 4.95 7.52 -4.93
N LEU A 132 4.37 6.50 -5.58
CA LEU A 132 2.95 6.19 -5.47
C LEU A 132 2.55 5.83 -4.04
N LEU A 133 3.36 5.04 -3.32
CA LEU A 133 3.11 4.70 -1.91
C LEU A 133 3.19 5.94 -1.00
N MET A 134 4.12 6.86 -1.26
CA MET A 134 4.20 8.13 -0.53
C MET A 134 2.96 9.00 -0.77
N ALA A 135 2.57 9.19 -2.04
CA ALA A 135 1.37 9.92 -2.41
C ALA A 135 0.10 9.31 -1.80
N PHE A 136 0.03 7.98 -1.71
CA PHE A 136 -1.04 7.28 -1.03
C PHE A 136 -1.06 7.53 0.49
N GLY A 137 0.10 7.53 1.15
CA GLY A 137 0.22 7.88 2.56
C GLY A 137 -0.26 9.30 2.86
N GLU A 138 0.13 10.26 2.02
CA GLU A 138 -0.35 11.65 2.10
C GLU A 138 -1.85 11.76 1.86
N PHE A 139 -2.38 11.01 0.88
CA PHE A 139 -3.82 10.93 0.62
C PHE A 139 -4.58 10.36 1.83
N LEU A 140 -4.06 9.34 2.51
CA LEU A 140 -4.70 8.80 3.72
C LEU A 140 -4.74 9.84 4.85
N LEU A 141 -3.64 10.53 5.09
CA LEU A 141 -3.57 11.58 6.12
C LEU A 141 -4.55 12.73 5.82
N THR A 142 -4.57 13.20 4.58
CA THR A 142 -5.51 14.25 4.15
C THR A 142 -6.96 13.76 4.19
N SER A 143 -7.22 12.49 3.86
CA SER A 143 -8.53 11.83 4.03
C SER A 143 -9.05 11.90 5.44
N ILE A 144 -8.23 11.59 6.43
CA ILE A 144 -8.60 11.71 7.85
C ILE A 144 -8.92 13.17 8.21
N GLN A 145 -8.12 14.13 7.73
CA GLN A 145 -8.36 15.55 7.98
C GLN A 145 -9.65 16.06 7.33
N SER A 146 -9.97 15.59 6.11
CA SER A 146 -11.19 16.01 5.41
C SER A 146 -12.48 15.58 6.10
N ILE A 147 -12.46 14.49 6.88
CA ILE A 147 -13.62 14.08 7.68
C ILE A 147 -13.98 15.18 8.69
N ALA A 148 -12.96 15.86 9.24
CA ALA A 148 -13.15 16.99 10.15
C ALA A 148 -13.47 18.30 9.40
N THR A 149 -12.81 18.56 8.27
CA THR A 149 -12.92 19.84 7.53
C THR A 149 -14.01 19.89 6.45
N ARG A 150 -14.62 18.74 6.10
CA ARG A 150 -15.59 18.55 5.01
C ARG A 150 -15.12 19.01 3.63
N GLN A 151 -13.80 19.06 3.42
CA GLN A 151 -13.23 19.46 2.13
C GLN A 151 -13.19 18.28 1.15
N SER A 152 -13.42 18.54 -0.15
CA SER A 152 -13.26 17.51 -1.18
C SER A 152 -11.78 17.20 -1.37
N ILE A 153 -11.42 15.91 -1.40
CA ILE A 153 -10.05 15.47 -1.69
C ILE A 153 -9.98 14.98 -3.11
N GLN A 154 -8.91 15.36 -3.80
CA GLN A 154 -8.55 14.80 -5.09
C GLN A 154 -7.59 13.63 -4.91
N ILE A 155 -7.82 12.56 -5.67
CA ILE A 155 -6.89 11.43 -5.73
C ILE A 155 -5.65 11.92 -6.47
N PRO A 156 -4.44 11.76 -5.91
CA PRO A 156 -3.23 12.20 -6.58
C PRO A 156 -2.96 11.36 -7.84
N GLU A 157 -2.46 12.04 -8.86
CA GLU A 157 -1.99 11.44 -10.11
C GLU A 157 -0.54 11.86 -10.32
N LEU A 158 0.34 10.87 -10.40
CA LEU A 158 1.76 11.05 -10.68
C LEU A 158 2.00 10.88 -12.17
N VAL A 159 2.50 11.93 -12.85
CA VAL A 159 2.71 11.90 -14.30
C VAL A 159 4.20 11.81 -14.61
N TYR A 160 4.59 10.82 -15.40
CA TYR A 160 5.96 10.58 -15.83
C TYR A 160 6.06 10.61 -17.35
N VAL A 161 7.17 11.16 -17.87
CA VAL A 161 7.52 11.08 -19.29
C VAL A 161 8.34 9.82 -19.52
N LEU A 162 7.80 8.88 -20.29
CA LEU A 162 8.52 7.67 -20.70
C LEU A 162 9.39 8.01 -21.91
N HIS A 163 10.63 7.52 -21.86
CA HIS A 163 11.64 7.68 -22.91
C HIS A 163 11.84 6.35 -23.62
#